data_AF-A0A2I0SXW6-F1
#
_entry.id   AF-A0A2I0SXW6-F1
#
_cell.length_a   1.000
_cell.length_b   1.000
_cell.length_c   1.000
_cell.angle_alpha   90.00
_cell.angle_beta   90.00
_cell.angle_gamma   90.00
#
_symmetry.space_group_name_H-M   'P 1'
#
loop_
_entity.id
_entity.type
_entity.pdbx_description
1 polymer ?
#
loop_
_entity_poly.entity_id
_entity_poly.type
_entity_poly.pdbx_seq_one_letter_code
_entity_poly.pdbx_strand_id
1 'polypeptide(L)'
;MLPLDPQADIGRRAWVRCPNCADSHGCASCEQRRSCSDHWRYLLSTTGSLLHLQCPSCTHVWVHETGFGATRSFWERVRGGRS
;
A
#
# COMPACT_ATOMS: atom_id res chain seq x y z
N MET A 1 -10.22 -8.01 -23.78
CA MET A 1 -9.09 -7.81 -22.86
C MET A 1 -8.69 -6.35 -22.95
N LEU A 2 -8.94 -5.54 -21.92
CA LEU A 2 -8.44 -4.16 -21.90
C LEU A 2 -6.91 -4.22 -21.76
N PRO A 3 -6.15 -3.40 -22.51
CA PRO A 3 -4.71 -3.36 -22.37
C PRO A 3 -4.40 -2.93 -20.93
N LEU A 4 -3.53 -3.71 -20.27
CA LEU A 4 -2.86 -3.24 -19.06
C LEU A 4 -2.31 -1.85 -19.34
N ASP A 5 -2.54 -0.92 -18.42
CA ASP A 5 -1.99 0.42 -18.51
C ASP A 5 -0.47 0.30 -18.76
N PRO A 6 0.09 0.94 -19.80
CA PRO A 6 1.51 0.78 -20.15
C PRO A 6 2.46 1.32 -19.07
N GLN A 7 1.95 1.95 -18.01
CA GLN A 7 2.71 2.38 -16.84
C GLN A 7 2.55 1.46 -15.63
N ALA A 8 1.61 0.51 -15.68
CA ALA A 8 1.52 -0.52 -14.67
C ALA A 8 2.75 -1.42 -14.78
N ASP A 9 3.65 -1.30 -13.80
CA ASP A 9 4.78 -2.21 -13.62
C ASP A 9 4.23 -3.61 -13.33
N ILE A 10 3.98 -4.41 -14.38
CA ILE A 10 3.45 -5.78 -14.31
C ILE A 10 4.29 -6.68 -13.38
N GLY A 11 5.57 -6.34 -13.18
CA GLY A 11 6.48 -7.03 -12.27
C GLY A 11 6.42 -6.57 -10.80
N ARG A 12 5.79 -5.43 -10.47
CA ARG A 12 5.85 -4.85 -9.13
C ARG A 12 4.55 -5.09 -8.35
N ARG A 13 4.67 -5.93 -7.34
CA ARG A 13 3.64 -6.19 -6.34
C ARG A 13 3.98 -5.41 -5.08
N ALA A 14 2.97 -4.82 -4.45
CA ALA A 14 3.11 -4.18 -3.14
C ALA A 14 2.39 -4.99 -2.06
N TRP A 15 2.99 -5.11 -0.87
CA TRP A 15 2.41 -5.82 0.28
C TRP A 15 1.92 -4.82 1.34
N VAL A 16 0.87 -4.08 1.01
CA VAL A 16 0.31 -2.99 1.85
C VAL A 16 -1.17 -3.23 2.13
N ARG A 17 -1.60 -3.31 3.40
CA ARG A 17 -3.02 -3.56 3.75
C ARG A 17 -3.99 -2.64 3.00
N CYS A 18 -5.05 -3.23 2.43
CA CYS A 18 -6.10 -2.44 1.82
C CYS A 18 -6.89 -1.70 2.92
N PRO A 19 -7.08 -0.38 2.80
CA PRO A 19 -7.85 0.38 3.79
C PRO A 19 -9.36 0.12 3.73
N ASN A 20 -9.85 -0.48 2.64
CA ASN A 20 -11.29 -0.63 2.41
C ASN A 20 -11.83 -2.02 2.82
N CYS A 21 -11.26 -3.11 2.30
CA CYS A 21 -11.83 -4.45 2.49
C CYS A 21 -11.11 -5.33 3.51
N ALA A 22 -9.98 -4.87 4.06
CA ALA A 22 -9.15 -5.63 5.01
C ALA A 22 -8.88 -7.09 4.55
N ASP A 23 -8.69 -7.30 3.25
CA ASP A 23 -8.52 -8.62 2.60
C ASP A 23 -7.48 -9.53 3.29
N SER A 24 -6.42 -8.92 3.82
CA SER A 24 -5.32 -9.61 4.49
C SER A 24 -5.59 -10.00 5.95
N HIS A 25 -6.77 -9.71 6.50
CA HIS A 25 -7.14 -10.01 7.88
C HIS A 25 -7.31 -11.52 8.10
N GLY A 26 -6.65 -12.09 9.11
CA GLY A 26 -6.64 -13.54 9.35
C GLY A 26 -5.61 -14.32 8.51
N CYS A 27 -4.81 -13.64 7.68
CA CYS A 27 -3.66 -14.28 7.03
C CYS A 27 -2.44 -14.20 7.94
N ALA A 28 -1.96 -15.36 8.40
CA ALA A 28 -0.79 -15.45 9.29
C ALA A 28 0.44 -14.71 8.73
N SER A 29 0.72 -14.79 7.43
CA SER A 29 1.85 -14.09 6.81
C SER A 29 1.69 -12.57 6.83
N CYS A 30 0.49 -12.06 6.54
CA CYS A 30 0.22 -10.62 6.53
C CYS A 30 0.12 -10.01 7.93
N GLU A 31 -0.29 -10.80 8.91
CA GLU A 31 -0.25 -10.41 10.32
C GLU A 31 1.20 -10.30 10.82
N GLN A 32 2.08 -11.20 10.38
CA GLN A 32 3.52 -11.16 10.62
C GLN A 32 4.27 -10.12 9.76
N ARG A 33 3.57 -9.26 8.99
CA ARG A 33 4.17 -8.31 8.03
C ARG A 33 5.15 -8.96 7.02
N ARG A 34 4.90 -10.22 6.66
CA ARG A 34 5.66 -10.92 5.62
C ARG A 34 5.00 -10.77 4.25
N SER A 35 5.81 -10.93 3.20
CA SER A 35 5.31 -11.04 1.83
C SER A 35 4.50 -12.32 1.67
N CYS A 36 3.27 -12.21 1.17
CA CYS A 36 2.37 -13.32 0.91
C CYS A 36 2.10 -13.42 -0.60
N SER A 37 1.97 -14.63 -1.14
CA SER A 37 1.64 -14.88 -2.54
C SER A 37 0.20 -14.49 -2.90
N ASP A 38 -0.72 -14.53 -1.93
CA ASP A 38 -2.14 -14.24 -2.12
C ASP A 38 -2.45 -12.74 -1.91
N HIS A 39 -1.94 -12.16 -0.84
CA HIS A 39 -2.28 -10.79 -0.45
C HIS A 39 -1.25 -9.78 -0.95
N TRP A 40 -1.42 -9.33 -2.18
CA TRP A 40 -0.58 -8.34 -2.85
C TRP A 40 -1.43 -7.35 -3.67
N ARG A 41 -0.84 -6.19 -3.96
CA ARG A 41 -1.54 -5.03 -4.54
C ARG A 41 -0.87 -4.72 -5.86
N TYR A 42 -1.67 -4.39 -6.86
CA TYR A 42 -1.15 -3.93 -8.14
C TYR A 42 -0.53 -2.56 -7.95
N LEU A 43 0.75 -2.40 -8.29
CA LEU A 43 1.38 -1.10 -8.38
C LEU A 43 1.06 -0.50 -9.75
N LEU A 44 0.21 0.53 -9.75
CA LEU A 44 -0.18 1.24 -10.97
C LEU A 44 0.88 2.25 -11.39
N SER A 45 1.42 3.00 -10.43
CA SER A 45 2.46 4.00 -10.67
C SER A 45 3.20 4.32 -9.37
N THR A 46 4.44 4.78 -9.49
CA THR A 46 5.24 5.29 -8.36
C THR A 46 5.66 6.73 -8.64
N THR A 47 5.45 7.60 -7.66
CA THR A 47 5.82 9.02 -7.75
C THR A 47 6.57 9.40 -6.48
N GLY A 48 7.91 9.34 -6.54
CA GLY A 48 8.75 9.53 -5.35
C GLY A 48 8.49 8.46 -4.29
N SER A 49 8.02 8.88 -3.11
CA SER A 49 7.66 7.99 -1.99
C SER A 49 6.21 7.49 -2.04
N LEU A 50 5.42 7.96 -3.01
CA LEU A 50 4.00 7.63 -3.19
C LEU A 50 3.81 6.47 -4.17
N LEU A 51 3.10 5.44 -3.73
CA LEU A 51 2.69 4.30 -4.54
C LEU A 51 1.21 4.39 -4.84
N HIS A 52 0.84 4.40 -6.11
CA HIS A 52 -0.54 4.26 -6.55
C HIS A 52 -0.86 2.77 -6.61
N LEU A 53 -1.74 2.31 -5.72
CA LEU A 53 -2.03 0.90 -5.51
C LEU A 53 -3.49 0.59 -5.85
N GLN A 54 -3.72 -0.60 -6.39
CA GLN A 54 -5.05 -1.18 -6.56
C GLN A 54 -5.18 -2.53 -5.85
N CYS A 55 -6.27 -2.70 -5.11
CA CYS A 55 -6.60 -3.96 -4.47
C CYS A 55 -7.20 -4.93 -5.50
N PRO A 56 -6.70 -6.18 -5.62
CA PRO A 56 -7.32 -7.18 -6.49
C PRO A 56 -8.67 -7.66 -5.97
N SER A 57 -8.92 -7.62 -4.65
CA SER A 57 -10.14 -8.15 -4.02
C SER A 57 -11.34 -7.20 -4.16
N CYS A 58 -11.15 -5.90 -3.90
CA CYS A 58 -12.24 -4.92 -3.90
C CYS A 58 -12.11 -3.81 -4.96
N THR A 59 -11.11 -3.91 -5.85
CA THR A 59 -10.79 -2.93 -6.89
C THR A 59 -10.56 -1.49 -6.39
N HIS A 60 -10.47 -1.27 -5.08
CA HIS A 60 -10.18 0.03 -4.50
C HIS A 60 -8.78 0.50 -4.91
N VAL A 61 -8.71 1.73 -5.41
CA VAL A 61 -7.48 2.41 -5.80
C VAL A 61 -7.16 3.47 -4.75
N TRP A 62 -5.93 3.49 -4.26
CA TRP A 62 -5.48 4.49 -3.29
C TRP A 62 -4.00 4.80 -3.47
N VAL A 63 -3.58 5.90 -2.84
CA VAL A 63 -2.17 6.29 -2.77
C VAL A 63 -1.62 5.88 -1.41
N HIS A 64 -0.50 5.15 -1.41
CA HIS A 64 0.20 4.74 -0.21
C HIS A 64 1.58 5.40 -0.15
N GLU A 65 1.83 6.15 0.91
CA GLU A 65 3.15 6.69 1.19
C GLU A 65 4.01 5.63 1.88
N THR A 66 5.14 5.27 1.27
CA THR A 66 6.07 4.24 1.80
C THR A 66 6.96 4.74 2.92
N GLY A 67 7.08 6.06 3.09
CA GLY A 67 8.02 6.68 4.03
C GLY A 67 9.50 6.45 3.67
N PHE A 68 9.82 5.83 2.53
CA PHE A 68 11.20 5.73 2.05
C PHE A 68 11.68 7.14 1.67
N GLY A 69 12.62 7.68 2.46
CA GLY A 69 13.08 9.08 2.40
C GLY A 69 12.53 10.00 3.51
N ALA A 70 11.54 9.56 4.28
CA ALA A 70 10.92 10.35 5.36
C ALA A 70 11.37 9.88 6.75
N THR A 71 12.67 9.92 7.02
CA THR A 71 13.19 9.83 8.41
C THR A 71 12.94 11.12 9.22
N ARG A 72 12.10 12.04 8.73
CA ARG A 72 11.89 13.35 9.38
C ARG A 72 10.45 13.81 9.26
N SER A 73 9.55 13.27 10.11
CA SER A 73 8.43 14.01 10.73
C SER A 73 7.34 13.10 11.34
N PHE A 74 7.69 11.99 11.99
CA PHE A 74 6.70 11.29 12.84
C PHE A 74 6.46 12.01 14.19
N TRP A 75 7.17 13.11 14.48
CA TRP A 75 7.13 13.76 15.81
C TRP A 75 6.14 14.92 15.97
N GLU A 76 5.37 15.33 14.94
CA GLU A 76 4.57 16.57 15.06
C GLU A 76 3.09 16.39 15.43
N ARG A 77 2.56 15.16 15.56
CA ARG A 77 1.14 14.94 15.91
C ARG A 77 0.86 14.45 17.34
N VAL A 78 1.88 14.09 18.13
CA VAL A 78 1.66 13.49 19.47
C VAL A 78 1.70 14.51 20.63
N ARG A 79 2.10 15.77 20.42
CA ARG A 79 2.28 16.76 21.52
C ARG A 79 1.24 17.88 21.67
N GLY A 80 0.20 17.93 20.85
CA GLY A 80 -0.76 19.05 20.85
C GLY A 80 -1.99 18.91 21.75
N GLY A 81 -1.93 18.17 22.86
CA GLY A 81 -3.09 17.89 23.70
C GLY A 81 -2.88 18.22 25.18
N ARG A 82 -2.67 19.50 25.52
CA ARG A 82 -2.88 20.04 26.88
C ARG A 82 -3.18 21.53 26.83
N SER A 83 -4.44 21.87 27.12
CA SER A 83 -4.86 23.03 27.92
C SER A 83 -6.36 22.95 28.11
#